data_AF-A0A2T5X7S4-F1
#
_entry.id   AF-A0A2T5X7S4-F1
#
_cell.length_a   1.000
_cell.length_b   1.000
_cell.length_c   1.000
_cell.angle_alpha   90.00
_cell.angle_beta   90.00
_cell.angle_gamma   90.00
#
_symmetry.space_group_name_H-M   'P 1'
#
loop_
_entity.id
_entity.type
_entity.pdbx_description
1 polymer ?
#
loop_
_entity_poly.entity_id
_entity_poly.type
_entity_poly.pdbx_seq_one_letter_code
_entity_poly.pdbx_strand_id
1 'polypeptide(L)' 'MIEDFWANAIFSVTPTILIGLIFWFAMRAILRADRNERSSLARYEQEERERRNSTPHE' A
#
# COMPACT_ATOMS: atom_id res chain seq x y z
N MET A 1 33.50 -21.26 16.66
CA MET A 1 32.86 -22.53 16.24
C MET A 1 31.34 -22.44 16.24
N ILE A 2 30.66 -22.32 17.40
CA ILE A 2 29.17 -22.23 17.45
C ILE A 2 28.65 -20.85 17.02
N GLU A 3 29.35 -19.77 17.40
CA GLU A 3 29.00 -18.41 16.97
C GLU A 3 29.07 -18.25 15.45
N ASP A 4 30.10 -18.81 14.81
CA ASP A 4 30.25 -18.80 13.35
C ASP A 4 29.11 -19.56 12.65
N PHE A 5 28.63 -20.66 13.24
CA PHE A 5 27.50 -21.41 12.70
C PHE A 5 26.21 -20.58 12.70
N TRP A 6 25.89 -19.93 13.81
CA TRP A 6 24.70 -19.08 13.92
C TRP A 6 24.80 -17.82 13.05
N ALA A 7 25.98 -17.19 12.98
CA ALA A 7 26.22 -16.06 12.11
C ALA A 7 25.99 -16.43 10.62
N ASN A 8 26.60 -17.53 10.16
CA ASN A 8 26.44 -18.00 8.79
C ASN A 8 24.99 -18.40 8.47
N ALA A 9 24.30 -19.05 9.41
CA ALA A 9 22.89 -19.39 9.26
C ALA A 9 22.03 -18.13 9.02
N ILE A 10 22.20 -17.09 9.84
CA ILE A 10 21.47 -15.82 9.70
C ILE A 10 21.81 -15.14 8.37
N PHE A 11 23.09 -15.04 8.01
CA PHE A 11 23.51 -14.41 6.76
C PHE A 11 22.98 -15.14 5.52
N SER A 12 22.86 -16.47 5.56
CA SER A 12 22.33 -17.26 4.45
C SER A 12 20.84 -17.04 4.17
N VAL A 13 20.03 -16.83 5.21
CA VAL A 13 18.57 -16.61 5.08
C VAL A 13 18.20 -15.14 4.91
N THR A 14 19.10 -14.23 5.30
CA THR A 14 18.89 -12.78 5.16
C THR A 14 18.50 -12.36 3.73
N PRO A 15 19.20 -12.76 2.65
CA PRO A 15 18.87 -12.30 1.30
C PRO A 15 17.48 -12.74 0.83
N THR A 16 17.02 -13.94 1.19
CA THR A 16 15.69 -14.44 0.78
C THR A 16 14.58 -13.71 1.53
N ILE A 17 14.75 -13.48 2.83
CA ILE A 17 13.82 -12.69 3.64
C ILE A 17 13.74 -11.26 3.11
N LEU A 18 14.89 -10.66 2.77
CA LEU A 18 14.96 -9.28 2.31
C LEU A 18 14.22 -9.09 0.98
N ILE A 19 14.39 -10.03 0.03
CA ILE A 19 13.60 -10.04 -1.21
C ILE A 19 12.11 -10.22 -0.91
N GLY A 20 11.74 -11.14 -0.02
CA GLY A 20 10.35 -11.36 0.38
C GLY A 20 9.71 -10.12 1.00
N LEU A 21 10.46 -9.39 1.84
CA LEU A 21 10.02 -8.13 2.44
C LEU A 21 9.83 -7.04 1.38
N ILE A 22 10.79 -6.86 0.45
CA ILE A 22 10.65 -5.90 -0.65
C ILE A 22 9.39 -6.21 -1.46
N PHE A 23 9.19 -7.48 -1.84
CA PHE A 23 8.00 -7.90 -2.58
C PHE A 23 6.71 -7.64 -1.80
N TRP A 24 6.68 -7.97 -0.52
CA TRP A 24 5.53 -7.72 0.35
C TRP A 24 5.22 -6.23 0.47
N PHE A 25 6.25 -5.38 0.64
CA PHE A 25 6.09 -3.92 0.68
C PHE A 25 5.56 -3.38 -0.64
N ALA A 26 6.07 -3.86 -1.78
CA ALA A 26 5.58 -3.47 -3.09
C ALA A 26 4.11 -3.85 -3.29
N MET A 27 3.74 -5.10 -3.02
CA MET A 27 2.34 -5.56 -3.10
C MET A 27 1.43 -4.77 -2.16
N ARG A 28 1.87 -4.52 -0.92
CA ARG A 28 1.11 -3.73 0.06
C ARG A 28 0.95 -2.27 -0.38
N ALA A 29 1.95 -1.67 -1.00
CA ALA A 29 1.88 -0.33 -1.53
C ALA A 29 0.86 -0.23 -2.68
N ILE A 30 0.90 -1.16 -3.63
CA ILE A 30 -0.05 -1.23 -4.76
C ILE A 30 -1.49 -1.35 -4.25
N LEU A 31 -1.75 -2.29 -3.35
CA LEU A 31 -3.09 -2.51 -2.78
C LEU A 31 -3.60 -1.30 -1.99
N ARG A 32 -2.71 -0.53 -1.35
CA ARG A 32 -3.08 0.69 -0.62
C ARG A 32 -3.33 1.88 -1.57
N ALA A 33 -2.57 1.98 -2.66
CA ALA A 33 -2.74 3.01 -3.67
C ALA A 33 -4.11 2.91 -4.38
N ASP A 34 -4.50 1.71 -4.82
CA ASP A 34 -5.83 1.48 -5.46
C ASP A 34 -7.01 1.91 -4.56
N ARG A 35 -6.86 1.76 -3.24
CA ARG A 35 -7.89 2.18 -2.27
C ARG A 35 -7.97 3.71 -2.14
N ASN A 36 -6.85 4.41 -2.24
CA ASN A 36 -6.82 5.86 -2.10
C ASN A 36 -7.42 6.56 -3.32
N GLU A 37 -7.12 6.08 -4.54
CA GLU A 37 -7.62 6.67 -5.78
C GLU A 37 -9.15 6.58 -5.89
N ARG A 38 -9.75 5.46 -5.46
CA ARG A 38 -11.22 5.35 -5.41
C ARG A 38 -11.85 6.25 -4.35
N SER A 39 -11.17 6.47 -3.23
CA SER A 39 -11.69 7.29 -2.13
C SER A 39 -11.67 8.78 -2.45
N SER A 40 -10.68 9.26 -3.20
CA SER A 40 -10.59 10.67 -3.60
C SER A 40 -11.63 11.00 -4.66
N LEU A 41 -11.78 10.16 -5.70
CA LEU A 41 -12.82 10.31 -6.72
C LEU A 41 -14.23 10.30 -6.13
N ALA A 42 -14.52 9.40 -5.18
CA ALA A 42 -15.82 9.35 -4.52
C ALA A 42 -16.13 10.62 -3.71
N ARG A 43 -15.12 11.25 -3.10
CA ARG A 43 -15.31 12.53 -2.38
C ARG A 43 -15.62 13.67 -3.34
N TYR A 44 -14.89 13.78 -4.45
CA TYR A 44 -15.15 14.81 -5.46
C TYR A 44 -16.54 14.66 -6.10
N GLU A 45 -16.97 13.43 -6.44
CA GLU A 45 -18.32 13.21 -6.96
C GLU A 45 -19.42 13.54 -5.94
N GLN A 46 -19.20 13.30 -4.64
CA GLN A 46 -20.17 13.66 -3.61
C GLN A 46 -20.33 15.17 -3.49
N GLU A 47 -19.23 15.92 -3.48
CA GLU A 47 -19.27 17.38 -3.47
C GLU A 47 -19.96 17.96 -4.72
N GLU A 48 -19.73 17.38 -5.91
CA GLU A 48 -20.42 17.85 -7.13
C GLU A 48 -21.92 17.52 -7.12
N ARG A 49 -22.32 16.37 -6.58
CA ARG A 49 -23.75 16.00 -6.43
C ARG A 49 -24.45 16.93 -5.44
N GLU A 50 -23.80 17.29 -4.34
CA GLU A 50 -24.32 18.26 -3.38
C GLU A 50 -24.48 19.64 -4.01
N ARG A 51 -23.45 20.12 -4.74
CA ARG A 51 -23.54 21.39 -5.48
C ARG A 51 -24.66 21.38 -6.50
N ARG A 52 -24.79 20.32 -7.30
CA ARG A 52 -25.85 20.20 -8.33
C ARG A 52 -27.26 20.08 -7.74
N ASN A 53 -27.40 19.42 -6.59
CA ASN A 53 -28.67 19.37 -5.86
C ASN A 53 -29.00 20.68 -5.14
N SER A 54 -27.99 21.50 -4.83
CA SER A 54 -28.14 22.80 -4.16
C SER A 54 -28.40 23.97 -5.11
N THR A 55 -28.39 23.74 -6.43
CA THR A 55 -28.75 24.74 -7.44
C THR A 55 -30.14 24.39 -7.98
N PRO A 56 -31.24 24.96 -7.45
CA PRO A 56 -32.55 24.82 -8.04
C PRO A 56 -32.53 25.46 -9.43
N HIS A 57 -32.88 24.69 -10.45
CA HIS A 57 -33.23 25.25 -11.75
C HIS A 57 -34.56 25.99 -11.59
N GLU A 58 -34.51 27.34 -11.57
CA GLU A 58 -35.62 28.20 -11.97
C GLU A 58 -35.87 28.11 -13.48
#